data_AF-A0A9X4NJC3-F1
#
_entry.id   AF-A0A9X4NJC3-F1
#
_cell.length_a   1.000
_cell.length_b   1.000
_cell.length_c   1.000
_cell.angle_alpha   90.00
_cell.angle_beta   90.00
_cell.angle_gamma   90.00
#
_symmetry.space_group_name_H-M   'P 1'
#
loop_
_entity.id
_entity.type
_entity.pdbx_description
1 polymer ?
#
loop_
_entity_poly.entity_id
_entity_poly.type
_entity_poly.pdbx_seq_one_letter_code
_entity_poly.pdbx_strand_id
1 'polypeptide(L)'
;MNVYSVNKGIGYASSGVEYAQKYRKELFENLEFNDHYVFLNYLSKNIAVYTDLLGYQRKQVLWIYNVLSHRPTHATTFTVDLFLEKFVGEAYEILNQTSTSLEIKVTGTQRYKIWLLKDDLIDRVDYIVNGHLVNVSHYDQSLNNIEHFSDGQLVRRSFYNLQGEISYEQFYNGREISMTFIDNQILYGKMAFYQYFFKVLQLQKEDAVIIDRPLDVIEGLLPQLVDQVRLFSVVHAEHYNESLSKGSHVLWNNNYEYIFQHADSFEAIIVATDRQNQILSGHLRKKTMIKTIPVGYINEVSRKRSYRPYSLITASR
;
A
#
# COMPACT_ATOMS: atom_id res chain seq x y z
N MET A 1 23.49 0.63 2.49
CA MET A 1 22.57 1.27 1.54
C MET A 1 21.20 0.67 1.72
N ASN A 2 20.16 1.51 1.84
CA ASN A 2 18.78 1.04 1.87
C ASN A 2 18.10 1.27 0.52
N VAL A 3 17.16 0.40 0.15
CA VAL A 3 16.40 0.48 -1.10
C VAL A 3 14.90 0.45 -0.79
N TYR A 4 14.19 1.52 -1.11
CA TYR A 4 12.75 1.66 -0.83
C TYR A 4 11.96 1.52 -2.14
N SER A 5 11.21 0.43 -2.29
CA SER A 5 10.26 0.25 -3.39
C SER A 5 8.90 0.81 -2.98
N VAL A 6 8.44 1.87 -3.63
CA VAL A 6 7.23 2.62 -3.29
C VAL A 6 6.09 2.26 -4.23
N ASN A 7 5.00 1.74 -3.67
CA ASN A 7 3.77 1.41 -4.38
C ASN A 7 2.56 2.07 -3.69
N LYS A 8 1.44 2.16 -4.41
CA LYS A 8 0.17 2.66 -3.84
C LYS A 8 -0.40 1.68 -2.84
N GLY A 9 -0.62 0.42 -3.21
CA GLY A 9 -1.29 -0.55 -2.35
C GLY A 9 -1.10 -1.99 -2.81
N ILE A 10 -1.76 -2.90 -2.08
CA ILE A 10 -1.68 -4.34 -2.30
C ILE A 10 -3.03 -4.97 -1.89
N GLY A 11 -3.38 -6.11 -2.48
CA GLY A 11 -4.60 -6.85 -2.15
C GLY A 11 -4.56 -8.31 -2.62
N TYR A 12 -5.64 -9.06 -2.41
CA TYR A 12 -5.72 -10.47 -2.85
C TYR A 12 -5.52 -10.64 -4.36
N ALA A 13 -6.17 -9.79 -5.16
CA ALA A 13 -6.06 -9.77 -6.61
C ALA A 13 -5.05 -8.71 -7.07
N SER A 14 -3.81 -8.82 -6.59
CA SER A 14 -2.73 -7.93 -6.98
C SER A 14 -2.37 -8.06 -8.46
N SER A 15 -2.04 -6.93 -9.11
CA SER A 15 -1.77 -6.87 -10.55
C SER A 15 -0.32 -7.22 -10.90
N GLY A 16 0.05 -7.16 -12.18
CA GLY A 16 1.43 -7.38 -12.62
C GLY A 16 2.48 -6.50 -11.94
N VAL A 17 2.10 -5.31 -11.44
CA VAL A 17 3.03 -4.37 -10.77
C VAL A 17 3.48 -4.92 -9.42
N GLU A 18 2.56 -5.41 -8.60
CA GLU A 18 2.90 -6.00 -7.29
C GLU A 18 3.72 -7.28 -7.44
N TYR A 19 3.50 -8.04 -8.53
CA TYR A 19 4.31 -9.21 -8.85
C TYR A 19 5.69 -8.84 -9.37
N ALA A 20 5.81 -7.76 -10.16
CA ALA A 20 7.12 -7.22 -10.55
C ALA A 20 7.93 -6.78 -9.32
N GLN A 21 7.28 -6.11 -8.36
CA GLN A 21 7.89 -5.76 -7.08
C GLN A 21 8.29 -7.00 -6.27
N LYS A 22 7.46 -8.06 -6.26
CA LYS A 22 7.79 -9.36 -5.66
C LYS A 22 9.03 -10.00 -6.31
N TYR A 23 9.11 -10.04 -7.64
CA TYR A 23 10.29 -10.61 -8.32
C TYR A 23 11.56 -9.81 -8.03
N ARG A 24 11.46 -8.48 -7.98
CA ARG A 24 12.57 -7.61 -7.55
C ARG A 24 13.01 -7.97 -6.13
N LYS A 25 12.06 -8.15 -5.22
CA LYS A 25 12.30 -8.59 -3.84
C LYS A 25 13.06 -9.91 -3.74
N GLU A 26 12.70 -10.90 -4.55
CA GLU A 26 13.40 -12.19 -4.56
C GLU A 26 14.85 -12.06 -5.09
N LEU A 27 15.09 -11.20 -6.09
CA LEU A 27 16.47 -10.95 -6.55
C LEU A 27 17.31 -10.25 -5.48
N PHE A 28 16.68 -9.36 -4.72
CA PHE A 28 17.28 -8.59 -3.64
C PHE A 28 17.73 -9.45 -2.46
N GLU A 29 17.08 -10.59 -2.20
CA GLU A 29 17.48 -11.53 -1.13
C GLU A 29 18.90 -12.08 -1.27
N ASN A 30 19.47 -12.06 -2.48
CA ASN A 30 20.81 -12.56 -2.76
C ASN A 30 21.89 -11.47 -2.79
N LEU A 31 21.55 -10.25 -2.38
CA LEU A 31 22.40 -9.08 -2.49
C LEU A 31 22.57 -8.38 -1.13
N GLU A 32 23.71 -7.71 -0.93
CA GLU A 32 24.06 -7.07 0.35
C GLU A 32 23.47 -5.65 0.48
N PHE A 33 22.14 -5.54 0.52
CA PHE A 33 21.46 -4.29 0.86
C PHE A 33 20.17 -4.53 1.64
N ASN A 34 19.69 -3.48 2.31
CA ASN A 34 18.44 -3.53 3.07
C ASN A 34 17.30 -3.00 2.19
N ASP A 35 16.41 -3.87 1.78
CA ASP A 35 15.24 -3.52 0.98
C ASP A 35 13.98 -3.32 1.84
N HIS A 36 13.21 -2.29 1.49
CA HIS A 36 11.96 -1.91 2.14
C HIS A 36 10.85 -1.69 1.10
N TYR A 37 9.62 -2.05 1.44
CA TYR A 37 8.45 -1.98 0.57
C TYR A 37 7.40 -1.06 1.16
N VAL A 38 7.29 0.13 0.56
CA VAL A 38 6.43 1.20 1.03
C VAL A 38 5.06 1.13 0.35
N PHE A 39 4.00 1.12 1.16
CA PHE A 39 2.61 1.16 0.68
C PHE A 39 1.88 2.40 1.21
N LEU A 40 1.31 3.20 0.30
CA LEU A 40 0.81 4.55 0.59
C LEU A 40 -0.72 4.65 0.79
N ASN A 41 -1.49 3.69 0.29
CA ASN A 41 -2.95 3.69 0.38
C ASN A 41 -3.40 3.10 1.72
N TYR A 42 -4.49 3.64 2.26
CA TYR A 42 -5.17 3.02 3.38
C TYR A 42 -5.78 1.68 2.94
N LEU A 43 -5.65 0.66 3.79
CA LEU A 43 -6.21 -0.67 3.62
C LEU A 43 -7.12 -0.92 4.83
N SER A 44 -8.34 -1.38 4.58
CA SER A 44 -9.32 -1.72 5.64
C SER A 44 -9.11 -3.13 6.23
N LYS A 45 -7.95 -3.74 5.95
CA LYS A 45 -7.46 -5.00 6.49
C LYS A 45 -6.00 -4.81 6.85
N ASN A 46 -5.53 -5.57 7.84
CA ASN A 46 -4.12 -5.61 8.18
C ASN A 46 -3.27 -5.94 6.94
N ILE A 47 -2.29 -5.08 6.62
CA ILE A 47 -1.47 -5.23 5.42
C ILE A 47 -0.72 -6.57 5.35
N ALA A 48 -0.39 -7.16 6.51
CA ALA A 48 0.28 -8.45 6.60
C ALA A 48 -0.52 -9.57 5.90
N VAL A 49 -1.86 -9.49 5.89
CA VAL A 49 -2.73 -10.45 5.20
C VAL A 49 -2.40 -10.55 3.72
N TYR A 50 -1.97 -9.45 3.09
CA TYR A 50 -1.63 -9.41 1.67
C TYR A 50 -0.15 -9.63 1.42
N THR A 51 0.72 -9.02 2.23
CA THR A 51 2.17 -9.09 2.01
C THR A 51 2.72 -10.49 2.32
N ASP A 52 2.14 -11.19 3.29
CA ASP A 52 2.54 -12.58 3.60
C ASP A 52 2.25 -13.52 2.40
N LEU A 53 1.15 -13.30 1.66
CA LEU A 53 0.81 -14.10 0.47
C LEU A 53 1.82 -13.94 -0.67
N LEU A 54 2.50 -12.80 -0.74
CA LEU A 54 3.56 -12.55 -1.72
C LEU A 54 4.97 -12.82 -1.15
N GLY A 55 5.07 -13.31 0.08
CA GLY A 55 6.32 -13.72 0.69
C GLY A 55 7.22 -12.57 1.14
N TYR A 56 6.68 -11.38 1.41
CA TYR A 56 7.46 -10.28 2.00
C TYR A 56 7.81 -10.61 3.45
N GLN A 57 9.03 -10.25 3.88
CA GLN A 57 9.34 -10.27 5.29
C GLN A 57 8.70 -9.04 5.95
N ARG A 58 7.93 -9.24 7.01
CA ARG A 58 7.16 -8.15 7.63
C ARG A 58 8.01 -6.95 8.07
N LYS A 59 9.26 -7.17 8.51
CA LYS A 59 10.22 -6.11 8.85
C LYS A 59 10.61 -5.19 7.67
N GLN A 60 10.44 -5.67 6.43
CA GLN A 60 10.70 -4.89 5.21
C GLN A 60 9.47 -4.08 4.80
N VAL A 61 8.27 -4.39 5.30
CA VAL A 61 7.02 -3.74 4.89
C VAL A 61 6.83 -2.45 5.69
N LEU A 62 6.70 -1.33 4.98
CA LEU A 62 6.46 -0.01 5.53
C LEU A 62 5.11 0.50 5.04
N TRP A 63 4.06 0.23 5.81
CA TRP A 63 2.76 0.83 5.55
C TRP A 63 2.69 2.20 6.21
N ILE A 64 2.47 3.28 5.43
CA ILE A 64 2.56 4.67 5.91
C ILE A 64 1.79 4.91 7.22
N TYR A 65 0.59 4.33 7.36
CA TYR A 65 -0.25 4.51 8.54
C TYR A 65 0.30 3.82 9.79
N ASN A 66 0.95 2.66 9.63
CA ASN A 66 1.63 1.98 10.72
C ASN A 66 2.92 2.72 11.11
N VAL A 67 3.74 3.13 10.14
CA VAL A 67 5.00 3.84 10.43
C VAL A 67 4.73 5.13 11.21
N LEU A 68 3.74 5.91 10.79
CA LEU A 68 3.37 7.17 11.45
C LEU A 68 2.63 6.98 12.79
N SER A 69 2.17 5.76 13.11
CA SER A 69 1.65 5.41 14.44
C SER A 69 2.68 4.66 15.29
N HIS A 70 3.95 4.66 14.87
CA HIS A 70 5.04 3.94 15.54
C HIS A 70 4.79 2.44 15.69
N ARG A 71 4.07 1.85 14.73
CA ARG A 71 3.76 0.42 14.68
C ARG A 71 4.61 -0.30 13.62
N PRO A 72 5.22 -1.43 13.94
CA PRO A 72 5.77 -2.33 12.93
C PRO A 72 4.65 -3.09 12.21
N THR A 73 4.94 -3.64 11.02
CA THR A 73 4.03 -4.58 10.37
C THR A 73 4.08 -5.94 11.09
N HIS A 74 2.94 -6.37 11.62
CA HIS A 74 2.75 -7.68 12.24
C HIS A 74 1.42 -8.29 11.80
N ALA A 75 1.34 -9.62 11.79
CA ALA A 75 0.04 -10.28 11.73
C ALA A 75 -0.73 -10.04 13.02
N THR A 76 -2.05 -10.07 12.88
CA THR A 76 -2.96 -10.00 14.01
C THR A 76 -2.72 -11.16 14.96
N THR A 77 -2.70 -10.86 16.27
CA THR A 77 -2.74 -11.83 17.37
C THR A 77 -3.92 -11.59 18.30
N PHE A 78 -4.72 -10.55 18.05
CA PHE A 78 -5.90 -10.20 18.83
C PHE A 78 -7.07 -11.15 18.54
N THR A 79 -7.63 -11.76 19.58
CA THR A 79 -8.66 -12.80 19.48
C THR A 79 -10.05 -12.28 19.85
N VAL A 80 -11.08 -13.06 19.53
CA VAL A 80 -12.45 -12.84 20.02
C VAL A 80 -12.49 -12.78 21.54
N ASP A 81 -11.81 -13.69 22.24
CA ASP A 81 -11.80 -13.74 23.71
C ASP A 81 -11.26 -12.44 24.31
N LEU A 82 -10.11 -11.95 23.82
CA LEU A 82 -9.52 -10.68 24.26
C LEU A 82 -10.46 -9.49 24.01
N PHE A 83 -11.20 -9.50 22.90
CA PHE A 83 -12.19 -8.46 22.65
C PHE A 83 -13.37 -8.53 23.61
N LEU A 84 -13.81 -9.73 23.97
CA LEU A 84 -14.95 -9.95 24.87
C LEU A 84 -14.62 -9.65 26.34
N GLU A 85 -13.34 -9.58 26.72
CA GLU A 85 -12.92 -9.18 28.07
C GLU A 85 -13.50 -7.82 28.50
N LYS A 86 -13.75 -6.91 27.55
CA LYS A 86 -14.35 -5.60 27.85
C LYS A 86 -15.82 -5.66 28.30
N PHE A 87 -16.46 -6.81 28.15
CA PHE A 87 -17.84 -7.07 28.60
C PHE A 87 -17.89 -8.01 29.80
N VAL A 88 -16.75 -8.28 30.46
CA VAL A 88 -16.75 -9.10 31.68
C VAL A 88 -17.62 -8.43 32.75
N GLY A 89 -18.65 -9.15 33.19
CA GLY A 89 -19.66 -8.63 34.13
C GLY A 89 -20.88 -7.98 33.47
N GLU A 90 -20.90 -7.87 32.14
CA GLU A 90 -22.05 -7.42 31.34
C GLU A 90 -22.71 -8.60 30.61
N ALA A 91 -24.03 -8.57 30.51
CA ALA A 91 -24.75 -9.56 29.70
C ALA A 91 -24.72 -9.14 28.21
N TYR A 92 -24.34 -10.07 27.33
CA TYR A 92 -24.52 -9.91 25.89
C TYR A 92 -25.20 -11.14 25.28
N GLU A 93 -25.91 -10.92 24.18
CA GLU A 93 -26.60 -11.94 23.41
C GLU A 93 -25.85 -12.17 22.09
N ILE A 94 -25.56 -13.44 21.74
CA ILE A 94 -25.02 -13.80 20.43
C ILE A 94 -26.18 -13.82 19.44
N LEU A 95 -26.15 -12.93 18.45
CA LEU A 95 -27.17 -12.85 17.40
C LEU A 95 -26.87 -13.76 16.22
N ASN A 96 -25.59 -13.89 15.87
CA ASN A 96 -25.15 -14.69 14.72
C ASN A 96 -23.68 -15.11 14.89
N GLN A 97 -23.32 -16.30 14.41
CA GLN A 97 -21.96 -16.80 14.40
C GLN A 97 -21.69 -17.62 13.15
N THR A 98 -20.60 -17.31 12.46
CA THR A 98 -20.10 -18.04 11.28
C THR A 98 -18.59 -18.22 11.40
N SER A 99 -17.97 -18.95 10.46
CA SER A 99 -16.52 -19.11 10.42
C SER A 99 -15.75 -17.82 10.10
N THR A 100 -16.43 -16.73 9.72
CA THR A 100 -15.80 -15.45 9.35
C THR A 100 -16.35 -14.26 10.14
N SER A 101 -17.30 -14.47 11.06
CA SER A 101 -17.87 -13.39 11.85
C SER A 101 -18.62 -13.86 13.10
N LEU A 102 -18.59 -13.03 14.14
CA LEU A 102 -19.44 -13.12 15.33
C LEU A 102 -20.21 -11.80 15.50
N GLU A 103 -21.53 -11.86 15.69
CA GLU A 103 -22.36 -10.70 15.99
C GLU A 103 -22.96 -10.82 17.39
N ILE A 104 -22.72 -9.81 18.22
CA ILE A 104 -23.23 -9.73 19.58
C ILE A 104 -24.06 -8.46 19.79
N LYS A 105 -25.01 -8.54 20.72
CA LYS A 105 -25.85 -7.44 21.18
C LYS A 105 -25.65 -7.25 22.67
N VAL A 106 -25.27 -6.03 23.06
CA VAL A 106 -24.95 -5.68 24.46
C VAL A 106 -26.13 -4.98 25.11
N THR A 107 -26.84 -4.14 24.36
CA THR A 107 -28.07 -3.48 24.82
C THR A 107 -29.15 -3.57 23.74
N GLY A 108 -30.35 -3.06 24.01
CA GLY A 108 -31.43 -3.00 23.02
C GLY A 108 -31.02 -2.33 21.70
N THR A 109 -30.06 -1.40 21.75
CA THR A 109 -29.66 -0.54 20.63
C THR A 109 -28.23 -0.75 20.14
N GLN A 110 -27.34 -1.30 20.98
CA GLN A 110 -25.92 -1.45 20.69
C GLN A 110 -25.55 -2.87 20.26
N ARG A 111 -24.86 -2.99 19.12
CA ARG A 111 -24.39 -4.25 18.56
C ARG A 111 -22.94 -4.14 18.10
N TYR A 112 -22.24 -5.26 18.13
CA TYR A 112 -20.90 -5.40 17.57
C TYR A 112 -20.89 -6.53 16.55
N LYS A 113 -20.42 -6.26 15.35
CA LYS A 113 -20.11 -7.28 14.35
C LYS A 113 -18.60 -7.43 14.23
N ILE A 114 -18.10 -8.54 14.75
CA ILE A 114 -16.70 -8.90 14.80
C ILE A 114 -16.41 -9.72 13.54
N TRP A 115 -15.51 -9.22 12.68
CA TRP A 115 -15.06 -9.92 11.48
C TRP A 115 -13.76 -10.67 11.78
N LEU A 116 -13.68 -11.92 11.32
CA LEU A 116 -12.62 -12.85 11.68
C LEU A 116 -11.69 -13.15 10.50
N LEU A 117 -10.43 -13.37 10.83
CA LEU A 117 -9.43 -14.07 10.03
C LEU A 117 -9.46 -15.56 10.42
N LYS A 118 -8.42 -16.32 10.07
CA LYS A 118 -8.27 -17.71 10.53
C LYS A 118 -8.06 -17.76 12.04
N ASP A 119 -8.39 -18.90 12.65
CA ASP A 119 -8.10 -19.22 14.06
C ASP A 119 -8.68 -18.19 15.05
N ASP A 120 -9.90 -17.69 14.78
CA ASP A 120 -10.65 -16.73 15.60
C ASP A 120 -9.90 -15.40 15.90
N LEU A 121 -8.92 -15.07 15.07
CA LEU A 121 -8.24 -13.78 15.09
C LEU A 121 -9.15 -12.68 14.51
N ILE A 122 -9.18 -11.51 15.14
CA ILE A 122 -10.02 -10.39 14.71
C ILE A 122 -9.36 -9.60 13.59
N ASP A 123 -10.05 -9.44 12.46
CA ASP A 123 -9.69 -8.47 11.43
C ASP A 123 -10.10 -7.06 11.88
N ARG A 124 -11.40 -6.90 12.16
CA ARG A 124 -12.01 -5.64 12.59
C ARG A 124 -13.32 -5.87 13.31
N VAL A 125 -13.81 -4.84 13.98
CA VAL A 125 -15.11 -4.82 14.65
C VAL A 125 -15.92 -3.61 14.25
N ASP A 126 -17.10 -3.85 13.70
CA ASP A 126 -18.09 -2.82 13.41
C ASP A 126 -18.94 -2.59 14.66
N TYR A 127 -18.99 -1.36 15.14
CA TYR A 127 -19.86 -0.92 16.24
C TYR A 127 -21.08 -0.19 15.70
N ILE A 128 -22.26 -0.73 16.00
CA ILE A 128 -23.54 -0.34 15.41
C ILE A 128 -24.49 0.11 16.52
N VAL A 129 -25.08 1.29 16.36
CA VAL A 129 -26.07 1.85 17.29
C VAL A 129 -27.34 2.21 16.54
N ASN A 130 -28.48 1.70 16.99
CA ASN A 130 -29.78 1.92 16.33
C ASN A 130 -29.75 1.58 14.82
N GLY A 131 -29.00 0.55 14.43
CA GLY A 131 -28.85 0.14 13.03
C GLY A 131 -27.87 0.97 12.20
N HIS A 132 -27.24 2.01 12.77
CA HIS A 132 -26.26 2.85 12.10
C HIS A 132 -24.83 2.45 12.49
N LEU A 133 -23.94 2.32 11.50
CA LEU A 133 -22.51 2.12 11.75
C LEU A 133 -21.93 3.40 12.36
N VAL A 134 -21.40 3.30 13.57
CA VAL A 134 -20.80 4.42 14.29
C VAL A 134 -19.29 4.36 14.15
N ASN A 135 -18.68 3.22 14.47
CA ASN A 135 -17.23 3.03 14.42
C ASN A 135 -16.86 1.70 13.78
N VAL A 136 -15.68 1.64 13.16
CA VAL A 136 -15.00 0.38 12.81
C VAL A 136 -13.63 0.38 13.47
N SER A 137 -13.39 -0.58 14.36
CA SER A 137 -12.11 -0.74 15.07
C SER A 137 -11.30 -1.84 14.41
N HIS A 138 -10.03 -1.57 14.09
CA HIS A 138 -9.11 -2.53 13.46
C HIS A 138 -8.06 -2.98 14.47
N TYR A 139 -7.69 -4.26 14.40
CA TYR A 139 -6.79 -4.87 15.39
C TYR A 139 -5.62 -5.60 14.72
N ASP A 140 -4.46 -5.50 15.34
CA ASP A 140 -3.30 -6.36 15.05
C ASP A 140 -2.89 -7.15 16.32
N GLN A 141 -1.85 -6.73 17.04
CA GLN A 141 -1.52 -7.16 18.39
C GLN A 141 -2.37 -6.43 19.44
N SER A 142 -2.83 -5.22 19.12
CA SER A 142 -3.74 -4.41 19.94
C SER A 142 -4.65 -3.58 19.03
N LEU A 143 -5.43 -2.64 19.59
CA LEU A 143 -6.18 -1.68 18.79
C LEU A 143 -5.21 -0.85 17.93
N ASN A 144 -5.35 -0.96 16.60
CA ASN A 144 -4.51 -0.24 15.64
C ASN A 144 -5.12 1.12 15.30
N ASN A 145 -6.38 1.13 14.86
CA ASN A 145 -7.08 2.35 14.51
C ASN A 145 -8.61 2.22 14.64
N ILE A 146 -9.27 3.35 14.77
CA ILE A 146 -10.74 3.46 14.72
C ILE A 146 -11.12 4.37 13.56
N GLU A 147 -12.01 3.90 12.70
CA GLU A 147 -12.74 4.71 11.72
C GLU A 147 -14.05 5.18 12.35
N HIS A 148 -14.31 6.49 12.34
CA HIS A 148 -15.52 7.12 12.88
C HIS A 148 -16.42 7.56 11.73
N PHE A 149 -17.71 7.26 11.85
CA PHE A 149 -18.73 7.54 10.84
C PHE A 149 -19.79 8.50 11.37
N SER A 150 -20.24 9.41 10.50
CA SER A 150 -21.41 10.27 10.71
C SER A 150 -22.27 10.19 9.46
N ASP A 151 -23.56 9.91 9.61
CA ASP A 151 -24.52 9.76 8.50
C ASP A 151 -24.01 8.83 7.38
N GLY A 152 -23.36 7.73 7.78
CA GLY A 152 -22.81 6.72 6.87
C GLY A 152 -21.53 7.14 6.13
N GLN A 153 -20.97 8.32 6.42
CA GLN A 153 -19.73 8.82 5.83
C GLN A 153 -18.58 8.74 6.83
N LEU A 154 -17.40 8.33 6.35
CA LEU A 154 -16.16 8.39 7.12
C LEU A 154 -15.81 9.86 7.38
N VAL A 155 -15.70 10.25 8.64
CA VAL A 155 -15.34 11.62 9.03
C VAL A 155 -13.96 11.69 9.66
N ARG A 156 -13.51 10.61 10.33
CA ARG A 156 -12.24 10.58 11.03
C ARG A 156 -11.64 9.19 11.12
N ARG A 157 -10.31 9.10 11.14
CA ARG A 157 -9.56 7.94 11.61
C ARG A 157 -8.64 8.35 12.75
N SER A 158 -8.68 7.63 13.87
CA SER A 158 -7.75 7.81 14.99
C SER A 158 -6.82 6.60 15.02
N PHE A 159 -5.51 6.83 14.97
CA PHE A 159 -4.48 5.78 14.93
C PHE A 159 -3.74 5.73 16.26
N TYR A 160 -3.51 4.52 16.77
CA TYR A 160 -2.97 4.27 18.10
C TYR A 160 -1.60 3.61 18.03
N ASN A 161 -0.71 3.93 18.97
CA ASN A 161 0.53 3.19 19.17
C ASN A 161 0.28 1.86 19.92
N LEU A 162 1.32 1.05 20.11
CA LEU A 162 1.19 -0.24 20.80
C LEU A 162 0.78 -0.09 22.28
N GLN A 163 1.02 1.07 22.88
CA GLN A 163 0.63 1.42 24.26
C GLN A 163 -0.85 1.83 24.39
N GLY A 164 -1.56 1.98 23.27
CA GLY A 164 -2.98 2.38 23.25
C GLY A 164 -3.19 3.89 23.28
N GLU A 165 -2.14 4.69 23.09
CA GLU A 165 -2.22 6.15 22.99
C GLU A 165 -2.42 6.58 21.54
N ILE A 166 -3.18 7.65 21.31
CA ILE A 166 -3.38 8.20 19.95
C ILE A 166 -2.06 8.78 19.46
N SER A 167 -1.55 8.26 18.34
CA SER A 167 -0.38 8.82 17.66
C SER A 167 -0.77 9.99 16.76
N TYR A 168 -1.87 9.83 16.01
CA TYR A 168 -2.40 10.90 15.16
C TYR A 168 -3.87 10.67 14.79
N GLU A 169 -4.51 11.74 14.33
CA GLU A 169 -5.87 11.68 13.78
C GLU A 169 -5.90 12.25 12.36
N GLN A 170 -6.71 11.62 11.50
CA GLN A 170 -6.99 12.07 10.15
C GLN A 170 -8.46 12.37 9.98
N PHE A 171 -8.76 13.53 9.40
CA PHE A 171 -10.09 13.99 9.09
C PHE A 171 -10.35 13.90 7.59
N TYR A 172 -11.60 13.62 7.24
CA TYR A 172 -12.00 13.33 5.88
C TYR A 172 -13.12 14.24 5.43
N ASN A 173 -13.07 14.65 4.16
CA ASN A 173 -14.20 15.24 3.46
C ASN A 173 -14.49 14.36 2.23
N GLY A 174 -15.66 13.74 2.22
CA GLY A 174 -15.96 12.67 1.26
C GLY A 174 -15.02 11.47 1.46
N ARG A 175 -14.17 11.18 0.48
CA ARG A 175 -13.21 10.06 0.51
C ARG A 175 -11.76 10.49 0.59
N GLU A 176 -11.51 11.80 0.71
CA GLU A 176 -10.16 12.38 0.69
C GLU A 176 -9.74 12.84 2.08
N ILE A 177 -8.45 12.74 2.36
CA ILE A 177 -7.85 13.30 3.58
C ILE A 177 -7.95 14.82 3.45
N SER A 178 -8.70 15.47 4.34
CA SER A 178 -8.76 16.93 4.42
C SER A 178 -7.63 17.46 5.31
N MET A 179 -7.40 16.79 6.43
CA MET A 179 -6.45 17.23 7.45
C MET A 179 -5.89 16.05 8.24
N THR A 180 -4.62 16.12 8.63
CA THR A 180 -4.00 15.21 9.61
C THR A 180 -3.46 16.02 10.79
N PHE A 181 -3.81 15.66 12.02
CA PHE A 181 -3.18 16.19 13.23
C PHE A 181 -2.20 15.16 13.79
N ILE A 182 -0.91 15.49 13.75
CA ILE A 182 0.22 14.61 14.12
C ILE A 182 1.34 15.46 14.69
N ASP A 183 2.05 15.01 15.72
CA ASP A 183 3.19 15.72 16.33
C ASP A 183 2.95 17.22 16.60
N ASN A 184 1.78 17.55 17.17
CA ASN A 184 1.37 18.92 17.47
C ASN A 184 1.31 19.87 16.26
N GLN A 185 1.19 19.34 15.04
CA GLN A 185 1.04 20.12 13.82
C GLN A 185 -0.13 19.62 12.96
N ILE A 186 -0.54 20.48 12.03
CA ILE A 186 -1.63 20.23 11.10
C ILE A 186 -1.07 20.10 9.68
N LEU A 187 -1.35 18.96 9.04
CA LEU A 187 -1.03 18.70 7.64
C LEU A 187 -2.32 18.79 6.82
N TYR A 188 -2.36 19.66 5.82
CA TYR A 188 -3.53 19.82 4.95
C TYR A 188 -3.42 18.93 3.72
N GLY A 189 -4.42 18.06 3.54
CA GLY A 189 -4.52 17.18 2.39
C GLY A 189 -3.59 15.97 2.42
N LYS A 190 -3.85 15.06 1.47
CA LYS A 190 -3.08 13.82 1.25
C LYS A 190 -1.60 14.07 0.91
N MET A 191 -1.28 15.12 0.17
CA MET A 191 0.09 15.41 -0.25
C MET A 191 0.99 15.81 0.93
N ALA A 192 0.50 16.66 1.83
CA ALA A 192 1.26 17.04 3.03
C ALA A 192 1.49 15.84 3.96
N PHE A 193 0.51 14.93 4.05
CA PHE A 193 0.65 13.67 4.78
C PHE A 193 1.77 12.79 4.21
N TYR A 194 1.84 12.64 2.88
CA TYR A 194 2.92 11.89 2.23
C TYR A 194 4.28 12.55 2.41
N GLN A 195 4.36 13.88 2.27
CA GLN A 195 5.61 14.61 2.51
C GLN A 195 6.13 14.39 3.92
N TYR A 196 5.24 14.47 4.92
CA TYR A 196 5.60 14.24 6.31
C TYR A 196 6.12 12.81 6.54
N PHE A 197 5.49 11.79 5.97
CA PHE A 197 6.00 10.42 6.03
C PHE A 197 7.43 10.28 5.50
N PHE A 198 7.73 10.86 4.34
CA PHE A 198 9.09 10.77 3.78
C PHE A 198 10.13 11.55 4.59
N LYS A 199 9.73 12.62 5.29
CA LYS A 199 10.60 13.28 6.29
C LYS A 199 10.90 12.36 7.48
N VAL A 200 9.90 11.64 7.98
CA VAL A 200 10.04 10.69 9.09
C VAL A 200 10.98 9.53 8.73
N LEU A 201 11.03 9.10 7.47
CA LEU A 201 11.95 8.06 7.03
C LEU A 201 13.44 8.44 7.14
N GLN A 202 13.77 9.74 7.22
CA GLN A 202 15.14 10.24 7.33
C GLN A 202 16.11 9.61 6.32
N LEU A 203 15.68 9.56 5.05
CA LEU A 203 16.44 8.96 3.96
C LEU A 203 17.78 9.66 3.77
N GLN A 204 18.82 8.89 3.43
CA GLN A 204 20.17 9.37 3.19
C GLN A 204 20.48 9.44 1.69
N LYS A 205 21.51 10.19 1.32
CA LYS A 205 21.87 10.44 -0.09
C LYS A 205 22.22 9.17 -0.87
N GLU A 206 22.79 8.20 -0.19
CA GLU A 206 23.12 6.89 -0.74
C GLU A 206 21.93 5.95 -0.90
N ASP A 207 20.80 6.22 -0.21
CA ASP A 207 19.61 5.39 -0.30
C ASP A 207 18.98 5.49 -1.69
N ALA A 208 18.37 4.40 -2.14
CA ALA A 208 17.67 4.33 -3.40
C ALA A 208 16.15 4.29 -3.18
N VAL A 209 15.40 5.11 -3.90
CA VAL A 209 13.94 5.10 -3.89
C VAL A 209 13.43 4.75 -5.29
N ILE A 210 12.65 3.68 -5.40
CA ILE A 210 12.11 3.16 -6.66
C ILE A 210 10.59 3.35 -6.65
N ILE A 211 10.07 4.24 -7.51
CA ILE A 211 8.64 4.51 -7.61
C ILE A 211 8.01 3.57 -8.65
N ASP A 212 7.15 2.66 -8.19
CA ASP A 212 6.42 1.71 -9.05
C ASP A 212 5.09 2.29 -9.57
N ARG A 213 4.39 3.11 -8.78
CA ARG A 213 3.11 3.74 -9.16
C ARG A 213 3.08 5.22 -8.82
N PRO A 214 3.44 6.12 -9.76
CA PRO A 214 3.63 7.54 -9.42
C PRO A 214 2.35 8.39 -9.47
N LEU A 215 1.33 8.01 -10.24
CA LEU A 215 0.09 8.78 -10.39
C LEU A 215 -0.51 9.19 -9.02
N ASP A 216 -1.00 10.41 -8.85
CA ASP A 216 -1.62 10.93 -7.60
C ASP A 216 -0.79 10.83 -6.31
N VAL A 217 0.50 10.49 -6.38
CA VAL A 217 1.39 10.45 -5.21
C VAL A 217 2.67 11.25 -5.46
N ILE A 218 3.21 11.19 -6.68
CA ILE A 218 4.54 11.72 -7.00
C ILE A 218 4.68 13.22 -6.76
N GLU A 219 3.62 14.01 -6.93
CA GLU A 219 3.61 15.45 -6.64
C GLU A 219 3.92 15.76 -5.18
N GLY A 220 3.48 14.89 -4.27
CA GLY A 220 3.82 14.96 -2.85
C GLY A 220 5.23 14.43 -2.56
N LEU A 221 5.67 13.40 -3.30
CA LEU A 221 6.94 12.72 -2.99
C LEU A 221 8.16 13.45 -3.57
N LEU A 222 8.07 13.89 -4.82
CA LEU A 222 9.21 14.42 -5.58
C LEU A 222 9.93 15.56 -4.84
N PRO A 223 9.23 16.54 -4.23
CA PRO A 223 9.90 17.61 -3.48
C PRO A 223 10.69 17.14 -2.25
N GLN A 224 10.39 15.96 -1.70
CA GLN A 224 11.14 15.38 -0.57
C GLN A 224 12.30 14.48 -1.01
N LEU A 225 12.28 14.02 -2.26
CA LEU A 225 13.20 12.99 -2.76
C LEU A 225 14.25 13.54 -3.74
N VAL A 226 13.88 14.53 -4.56
CA VAL A 226 14.78 15.11 -5.55
C VAL A 226 16.03 15.66 -4.86
N ASP A 227 17.20 15.31 -5.40
CA ASP A 227 18.53 15.66 -4.87
C ASP A 227 18.85 15.15 -3.45
N GLN A 228 17.91 14.46 -2.78
CA GLN A 228 18.08 13.90 -1.43
C GLN A 228 18.42 12.41 -1.43
N VAL A 229 18.03 11.68 -2.48
CA VAL A 229 18.25 10.23 -2.62
C VAL A 229 18.59 9.88 -4.06
N ARG A 230 18.98 8.64 -4.29
CA ARG A 230 19.05 8.05 -5.64
C ARG A 230 17.65 7.67 -6.09
N LEU A 231 17.05 8.49 -6.94
CA LEU A 231 15.63 8.37 -7.31
C LEU A 231 15.44 7.65 -8.65
N PHE A 232 14.56 6.64 -8.66
CA PHE A 232 14.22 5.84 -9.83
C PHE A 232 12.70 5.76 -10.02
N SER A 233 12.26 5.65 -11.27
CA SER A 233 10.85 5.38 -11.61
C SER A 233 10.76 4.19 -12.55
N VAL A 234 9.75 3.34 -12.36
CA VAL A 234 9.52 2.15 -13.19
C VAL A 234 8.31 2.36 -14.10
N VAL A 235 8.48 2.05 -15.39
CA VAL A 235 7.42 2.04 -16.39
C VAL A 235 6.99 0.60 -16.62
N HIS A 236 5.81 0.26 -16.10
CA HIS A 236 5.27 -1.12 -16.10
C HIS A 236 4.43 -1.45 -17.34
N ALA A 237 3.79 -0.46 -17.94
CA ALA A 237 2.89 -0.64 -19.08
C ALA A 237 3.31 0.27 -20.25
N GLU A 238 2.51 0.29 -21.32
CA GLU A 238 2.72 1.25 -22.41
C GLU A 238 2.68 2.70 -21.90
N HIS A 239 3.61 3.51 -22.38
CA HIS A 239 3.97 4.81 -21.81
C HIS A 239 3.36 6.00 -22.55
N TYR A 240 2.77 5.78 -23.73
CA TYR A 240 2.14 6.82 -24.55
C TYR A 240 1.02 6.24 -25.41
N ASN A 241 0.17 7.12 -25.94
CA ASN A 241 -0.85 6.76 -26.91
C ASN A 241 -0.37 7.12 -28.32
N GLU A 242 0.01 6.11 -29.11
CA GLU A 242 0.53 6.31 -30.46
C GLU A 242 -0.48 6.98 -31.39
N SER A 243 -1.74 6.54 -31.39
CA SER A 243 -2.76 7.06 -32.33
C SER A 243 -3.14 8.52 -32.07
N LEU A 244 -2.96 8.98 -30.83
CA LEU A 244 -3.18 10.37 -30.43
C LEU A 244 -1.90 11.22 -30.46
N SER A 245 -0.74 10.61 -30.69
CA SER A 245 0.54 11.32 -30.82
C SER A 245 0.76 11.77 -32.26
N LYS A 246 1.27 12.98 -32.46
CA LYS A 246 1.49 13.58 -33.79
C LYS A 246 2.81 14.33 -33.85
N GLY A 247 3.69 13.92 -34.77
CA GLY A 247 4.99 14.55 -34.96
C GLY A 247 5.82 14.53 -33.66
N SER A 248 6.19 15.71 -33.15
CA SER A 248 6.93 15.86 -31.89
C SER A 248 6.03 15.97 -30.64
N HIS A 249 4.71 15.94 -30.80
CA HIS A 249 3.76 15.94 -29.69
C HIS A 249 3.38 14.51 -29.32
N VAL A 250 3.83 14.06 -28.16
CA VAL A 250 3.53 12.74 -27.62
C VAL A 250 2.50 12.86 -26.51
N LEU A 251 1.39 12.12 -26.63
CA LEU A 251 0.40 12.03 -25.57
C LEU A 251 0.82 10.90 -24.60
N TRP A 252 1.35 11.27 -23.44
CA TRP A 252 1.78 10.31 -22.43
C TRP A 252 0.62 9.54 -21.83
N ASN A 253 0.90 8.32 -21.38
CA ASN A 253 0.04 7.64 -20.43
C ASN A 253 0.03 8.48 -19.14
N ASN A 254 -1.17 8.79 -18.63
CA ASN A 254 -1.37 9.62 -17.45
C ASN A 254 -0.60 9.10 -16.23
N ASN A 255 -0.37 7.78 -16.13
CA ASN A 255 0.41 7.20 -15.04
C ASN A 255 1.85 7.70 -14.97
N TYR A 256 2.43 8.15 -16.08
CA TYR A 256 3.86 8.50 -16.19
C TYR A 256 4.11 9.93 -16.65
N GLU A 257 3.07 10.68 -17.02
CA GLU A 257 3.23 12.03 -17.57
C GLU A 257 4.08 12.95 -16.68
N TYR A 258 3.77 13.00 -15.38
CA TYR A 258 4.55 13.81 -14.43
C TYR A 258 6.02 13.35 -14.36
N ILE A 259 6.28 12.05 -14.36
CA ILE A 259 7.64 11.50 -14.37
C ILE A 259 8.40 11.98 -15.61
N PHE A 260 7.77 11.95 -16.80
CA PHE A 260 8.43 12.33 -18.04
C PHE A 260 8.63 13.85 -18.16
N GLN A 261 7.73 14.66 -17.60
CA GLN A 261 7.90 16.12 -17.51
C GLN A 261 9.07 16.51 -16.59
N HIS A 262 9.32 15.71 -15.56
CA HIS A 262 10.37 15.89 -14.55
C HIS A 262 11.48 14.82 -14.64
N ALA A 263 11.75 14.29 -15.83
CA ALA A 263 12.63 13.13 -16.00
C ALA A 263 14.06 13.38 -15.48
N ASP A 264 14.53 14.63 -15.55
CA ASP A 264 15.82 15.09 -15.01
C ASP A 264 15.95 15.00 -13.48
N SER A 265 14.84 14.84 -12.74
CA SER A 265 14.87 14.58 -11.31
C SER A 265 15.22 13.14 -10.94
N PHE A 266 15.28 12.23 -11.92
CA PHE A 266 15.52 10.80 -11.70
C PHE A 266 16.92 10.40 -12.16
N GLU A 267 17.62 9.61 -11.34
CA GLU A 267 18.91 9.03 -11.72
C GLU A 267 18.74 8.09 -12.94
N ALA A 268 17.67 7.29 -12.94
CA ALA A 268 17.25 6.57 -14.13
C ALA A 268 15.75 6.23 -14.12
N ILE A 269 15.19 6.10 -15.33
CA ILE A 269 13.88 5.51 -15.58
C ILE A 269 14.08 4.05 -16.01
N ILE A 270 13.36 3.12 -15.40
CA ILE A 270 13.47 1.69 -15.67
C ILE A 270 12.29 1.25 -16.55
N VAL A 271 12.60 0.54 -17.63
CA VAL A 271 11.63 -0.02 -18.58
C VAL A 271 11.86 -1.53 -18.74
N ALA A 272 10.82 -2.26 -19.14
CA ALA A 272 10.89 -3.73 -19.19
C ALA A 272 11.66 -4.29 -20.40
N THR A 273 11.75 -3.54 -21.50
CA THR A 273 12.32 -4.03 -22.78
C THR A 273 13.22 -3.00 -23.46
N ASP A 274 14.20 -3.48 -24.23
CA ASP A 274 15.07 -2.61 -25.02
C ASP A 274 14.30 -1.81 -26.08
N ARG A 275 13.22 -2.38 -26.61
CA ARG A 275 12.36 -1.66 -27.56
C ARG A 275 11.66 -0.48 -26.91
N GLN A 276 11.10 -0.66 -25.71
CA GLN A 276 10.50 0.43 -24.95
C GLN A 276 11.54 1.48 -24.57
N ASN A 277 12.77 1.06 -24.23
CA ASN A 277 13.89 1.95 -23.95
C ASN A 277 14.21 2.85 -25.14
N GLN A 278 14.38 2.25 -26.33
CA GLN A 278 14.68 2.99 -27.56
C GLN A 278 13.58 4.02 -27.89
N ILE A 279 12.31 3.62 -27.82
CA ILE A 279 11.18 4.50 -28.12
C ILE A 279 11.12 5.65 -27.10
N LEU A 280 11.11 5.33 -25.80
CA LEU A 280 11.03 6.34 -24.74
C LEU A 280 12.23 7.30 -24.79
N SER A 281 13.44 6.81 -25.10
CA SER A 281 14.63 7.63 -25.27
C SER A 281 14.48 8.68 -26.38
N GLY A 282 13.85 8.32 -27.51
CA GLY A 282 13.58 9.26 -28.60
C GLY A 282 12.45 10.26 -28.30
N HIS A 283 11.59 9.90 -27.35
CA HIS A 283 10.39 10.61 -26.93
C HIS A 283 10.65 11.65 -25.83
N LEU A 284 11.59 11.38 -24.92
CA LEU A 284 11.92 12.29 -23.83
C LEU A 284 12.61 13.56 -24.34
N ARG A 285 12.07 14.72 -23.94
CA ARG A 285 12.69 16.02 -24.23
C ARG A 285 13.99 16.25 -23.47
N LYS A 286 14.03 15.79 -22.21
CA LYS A 286 15.19 15.91 -21.32
C LYS A 286 15.99 14.63 -21.37
N LYS A 287 17.31 14.73 -21.52
CA LYS A 287 18.21 13.58 -21.49
C LYS A 287 18.24 12.99 -20.07
N THR A 288 17.57 11.86 -19.91
CA THR A 288 17.51 11.08 -18.67
C THR A 288 18.00 9.68 -18.99
N MET A 289 18.71 9.05 -18.05
CA MET A 289 19.17 7.68 -18.25
C MET A 289 17.96 6.72 -18.25
N ILE A 290 17.87 5.84 -19.25
CA ILE A 290 16.86 4.80 -19.31
C ILE A 290 17.54 3.43 -19.23
N LYS A 291 17.12 2.60 -18.28
CA LYS A 291 17.64 1.24 -18.07
C LYS A 291 16.61 0.19 -18.43
N THR A 292 17.04 -0.81 -19.20
CA THR A 292 16.23 -1.99 -19.45
C THR A 292 16.44 -3.01 -18.33
N ILE A 293 15.40 -3.30 -17.56
CA ILE A 293 15.41 -4.35 -16.53
C ILE A 293 14.09 -5.11 -16.66
N PRO A 294 14.10 -6.39 -17.06
CA PRO A 294 12.89 -7.20 -17.11
C PRO A 294 12.19 -7.28 -15.74
N VAL A 295 10.87 -7.21 -15.75
CA VAL A 295 10.05 -7.19 -14.52
C VAL A 295 9.95 -8.52 -13.78
N GLY A 296 10.45 -9.60 -14.39
CA GLY A 296 10.43 -10.94 -13.82
C GLY A 296 11.51 -11.82 -14.44
N TYR A 297 11.72 -12.97 -13.82
CA TYR A 297 12.73 -13.94 -14.23
C TYR A 297 12.22 -15.37 -14.04
N ILE A 298 12.94 -16.32 -14.63
CA ILE A 298 12.76 -17.76 -14.37
C ILE A 298 14.09 -18.32 -13.87
N ASN A 299 14.03 -19.16 -12.85
CA ASN A 299 15.23 -19.85 -12.33
C ASN A 299 15.78 -20.86 -13.34
N GLU A 300 14.87 -21.57 -14.01
CA GLU A 300 15.21 -22.59 -14.99
C GLU A 300 14.14 -22.66 -16.09
N VAL A 301 14.57 -23.10 -17.27
CA VAL A 301 13.65 -23.38 -18.38
C VAL A 301 13.06 -24.77 -18.20
N SER A 302 11.74 -24.87 -18.06
CA SER A 302 11.05 -26.16 -18.01
C SER A 302 11.26 -26.92 -19.32
N ARG A 303 11.86 -28.12 -19.24
CA ARG A 303 12.12 -28.99 -20.40
C ARG A 303 11.07 -30.10 -20.58
N LYS A 304 9.97 -30.07 -19.82
CA LYS A 304 8.90 -31.07 -19.96
C LYS A 304 8.27 -30.96 -21.35
N ARG A 305 8.49 -31.99 -22.18
CA ARG A 305 7.91 -32.08 -23.53
C ARG A 305 6.59 -32.85 -23.57
N SER A 306 6.14 -33.43 -22.46
CA SER A 306 4.81 -34.05 -22.40
C SER A 306 3.76 -32.97 -22.17
N TYR A 307 2.88 -32.78 -23.14
CA TYR A 307 1.72 -31.90 -23.06
C TYR A 307 0.47 -32.65 -23.52
N ARG A 308 -0.71 -32.12 -23.21
CA ARG A 308 -1.97 -32.67 -23.71
C ARG A 308 -2.19 -32.15 -25.13
N PRO A 309 -2.23 -32.99 -26.18
CA PRO A 309 -2.48 -32.52 -27.54
C PRO A 309 -3.78 -31.71 -27.61
N TYR A 310 -3.78 -30.65 -28.43
CA TYR A 310 -4.94 -29.76 -28.64
C TYR A 310 -5.42 -28.97 -27.40
N SER A 311 -4.67 -28.97 -26.29
CA SER A 311 -4.99 -28.11 -25.15
C SER A 311 -4.48 -26.68 -25.36
N LEU A 312 -5.31 -25.69 -25.05
CA LEU A 312 -4.94 -24.27 -25.02
C LEU A 312 -4.97 -23.77 -23.57
N ILE A 313 -4.06 -22.85 -23.25
CA ILE A 313 -4.03 -22.16 -21.96
C ILE A 313 -3.85 -20.66 -22.21
N THR A 314 -4.59 -19.86 -21.46
CA THR A 314 -4.32 -18.44 -21.27
C THR A 314 -4.26 -18.17 -19.77
N ALA A 315 -3.35 -17.28 -19.37
CA ALA A 315 -3.24 -16.82 -18.01
C ALA A 315 -3.02 -15.30 -18.07
N SER A 316 -4.06 -14.55 -17.73
CA SER A 316 -4.02 -13.09 -17.62
C SER A 316 -4.31 -12.67 -16.18
N ARG A 317 -3.94 -11.44 -15.83
CA ARG A 317 -4.30 -10.79 -14.58
C ARG A 317 -4.88 -9.43 -14.84
#